data_AF-A0A0G1YHF3-F1
#
_entry.id   AF-A0A0G1YHF3-F1
#
_cell.length_a   1.000
_cell.length_b   1.000
_cell.length_c   1.000
_cell.angle_alpha   90.00
_cell.angle_beta   90.00
_cell.angle_gamma   90.00
#
_symmetry.space_group_name_H-M   'P 1'
#
loop_
_entity.id
_entity.type
_entity.pdbx_description
1 polymer ?
#
loop_
_entity_poly.entity_id
_entity_poly.type
_entity_poly.pdbx_seq_one_letter_code
_entity_poly.pdbx_strand_id
1 'polypeptide(L)'
;MLGDYRFLLALLMCATAKAFGYPVIVVDGSPDHARARELLLAAGATQVIQQTEPGTGASRRECINAGLDTGAEVICWIEPEKVGMVAVLAPCIAMIVAGYDIVIPWRNL
;
A
#
# COMPACT_ATOMS: atom_id res chain seq x y z
N MET A 1 -10.13 15.94 -1.93
CA MET A 1 -8.78 15.35 -1.94
C MET A 1 -7.99 15.73 -0.69
N LEU A 2 -7.57 17.00 -0.49
CA LEU A 2 -6.85 17.40 0.75
C LEU A 2 -7.71 17.41 2.03
N GLY A 3 -9.04 17.48 1.90
CA GLY A 3 -9.97 17.33 3.03
C GLY A 3 -10.53 15.90 3.20
N ASP A 4 -10.10 14.95 2.38
CA ASP A 4 -10.52 13.55 2.51
C ASP A 4 -9.59 12.82 3.48
N TYR A 5 -10.13 12.40 4.61
CA TYR A 5 -9.38 11.71 5.66
C TYR A 5 -8.68 10.43 5.16
N ARG A 6 -9.30 9.68 4.23
CA ARG A 6 -8.68 8.47 3.66
C ARG A 6 -7.47 8.80 2.80
N PHE A 7 -7.55 9.89 2.04
CA PHE A 7 -6.43 10.35 1.24
C PHE A 7 -5.26 10.80 2.12
N LEU A 8 -5.54 11.52 3.21
CA LEU A 8 -4.51 11.91 4.18
C LEU A 8 -3.83 10.69 4.83
N LEU A 9 -4.60 9.65 5.16
CA LEU A 9 -4.04 8.39 5.66
C LEU A 9 -3.16 7.70 4.60
N ALA A 10 -3.53 7.75 3.33
CA ALA A 10 -2.71 7.19 2.25
C ALA A 10 -1.36 7.93 2.12
N LEU A 11 -1.37 9.26 2.22
CA LEU A 11 -0.13 10.06 2.25
C LEU A 11 0.74 9.69 3.45
N LEU A 12 0.14 9.60 4.65
CA LEU A 12 0.85 9.21 5.87
C LEU A 12 1.43 7.79 5.74
N MET A 13 0.69 6.88 5.15
CA MET A 13 1.11 5.50 4.89
C MET A 13 2.32 5.46 3.95
N CYS A 14 2.29 6.20 2.85
CA CYS A 14 3.41 6.31 1.91
C CYS A 14 4.67 6.87 2.60
N ALA A 15 4.52 7.95 3.37
CA ALA A 15 5.62 8.55 4.11
C ALA A 15 6.21 7.59 5.14
N THR A 16 5.35 6.87 5.87
CA THR A 16 5.77 5.89 6.86
C THR A 16 6.50 4.72 6.20
N ALA A 17 5.94 4.11 5.17
CA ALA A 17 6.58 3.01 4.44
C ALA A 17 7.94 3.41 3.85
N LYS A 18 8.05 4.61 3.27
CA LYS A 18 9.32 5.16 2.80
C LYS A 18 10.35 5.28 3.93
N ALA A 19 9.94 5.73 5.11
CA ALA A 19 10.84 5.82 6.28
C ALA A 19 11.34 4.45 6.76
N PHE A 20 10.53 3.39 6.57
CA PHE A 20 10.92 1.99 6.82
C PHE A 20 11.64 1.32 5.64
N GLY A 21 11.83 2.03 4.52
CA GLY A 21 12.53 1.51 3.34
C GLY A 21 11.69 0.55 2.48
N TYR A 22 10.37 0.55 2.60
CA TYR A 22 9.49 -0.30 1.79
C TYR A 22 9.04 0.43 0.52
N PRO A 23 9.21 -0.17 -0.68
CA PRO A 23 8.55 0.29 -1.90
C PRO A 23 7.04 0.24 -1.75
N VAL A 24 6.33 1.22 -2.31
CA VAL A 24 4.87 1.33 -2.21
C VAL A 24 4.25 1.57 -3.57
N ILE A 25 3.38 0.65 -3.98
CA ILE A 25 2.49 0.82 -5.12
C ILE A 25 1.12 1.23 -4.59
N VAL A 26 0.57 2.31 -5.14
CA VAL A 26 -0.79 2.77 -4.84
C VAL A 26 -1.65 2.64 -6.09
N VAL A 27 -2.78 1.96 -5.99
CA VAL A 27 -3.86 2.04 -6.98
C VAL A 27 -4.84 3.12 -6.51
N ASP A 28 -4.96 4.19 -7.29
CA ASP A 28 -5.68 5.41 -6.92
C ASP A 28 -6.95 5.59 -7.76
N GLY A 29 -8.09 5.65 -7.07
CA GLY A 29 -9.42 5.91 -7.64
C GLY A 29 -9.91 7.34 -7.43
N SER A 30 -9.02 8.29 -7.12
CA SER A 30 -9.40 9.67 -6.85
C SER A 30 -9.99 10.33 -8.11
N PRO A 31 -11.02 11.22 -7.98
CA PRO A 31 -11.60 11.93 -9.11
C PRO A 31 -10.60 12.76 -9.93
N ASP A 32 -9.60 13.32 -9.27
CA ASP A 32 -8.47 14.01 -9.91
C ASP A 32 -7.20 13.17 -9.71
N HIS A 33 -7.07 12.13 -10.53
CA HIS A 33 -5.95 11.19 -10.46
C HIS A 33 -4.59 11.88 -10.63
N ALA A 34 -4.50 12.88 -11.53
CA ALA A 34 -3.23 13.56 -11.82
C ALA A 34 -2.67 14.25 -10.57
N ARG A 35 -3.54 14.98 -9.84
CA ARG A 35 -3.13 15.63 -8.59
C ARG A 35 -2.88 14.62 -7.47
N ALA A 36 -3.71 13.59 -7.35
CA ALA A 36 -3.51 12.54 -6.35
C ALA A 36 -2.16 11.83 -6.53
N ARG A 37 -1.83 11.47 -7.77
CA ARG A 37 -0.55 10.89 -8.17
C ARG A 37 0.64 11.74 -7.74
N GLU A 38 0.62 13.04 -8.05
CA GLU A 38 1.69 13.96 -7.67
C GLU A 38 1.93 13.97 -6.16
N LEU A 39 0.86 14.07 -5.38
CA LEU A 39 0.92 14.13 -3.91
C LEU A 39 1.39 12.80 -3.30
N LEU A 40 0.91 11.66 -3.81
CA LEU A 40 1.30 10.32 -3.34
C LEU A 40 2.78 10.03 -3.63
N LEU A 41 3.25 10.37 -4.83
CA LEU A 41 4.68 10.25 -5.18
C LEU A 41 5.54 11.15 -4.29
N ALA A 42 5.13 12.40 -4.08
CA ALA A 42 5.83 13.32 -3.17
C ALA A 42 5.86 12.80 -1.73
N ALA A 43 4.79 12.15 -1.26
CA ALA A 43 4.73 11.53 0.06
C ALA A 43 5.61 10.28 0.20
N GLY A 44 5.95 9.61 -0.89
CA GLY A 44 6.89 8.49 -0.88
C GLY A 44 6.43 7.21 -1.57
N ALA A 45 5.28 7.22 -2.25
CA ALA A 45 4.92 6.12 -3.14
C ALA A 45 5.99 5.94 -4.22
N THR A 46 6.37 4.70 -4.53
CA THR A 46 7.30 4.39 -5.63
C THR A 46 6.58 4.30 -6.96
N GLN A 47 5.29 3.95 -6.94
CA GLN A 47 4.43 3.91 -8.12
C GLN A 47 2.99 4.27 -7.73
N VAL A 48 2.32 5.00 -8.61
CA VAL A 48 0.88 5.26 -8.50
C VAL A 48 0.24 4.86 -9.82
N ILE A 49 -0.81 4.05 -9.76
CA ILE A 49 -1.54 3.51 -10.90
C ILE A 49 -2.96 4.05 -10.83
N GLN A 50 -3.50 4.51 -11.95
CA GLN A 50 -4.90 4.91 -12.00
C GLN A 50 -5.77 3.66 -11.91
N GLN A 51 -6.71 3.65 -10.97
CA GLN A 51 -7.70 2.59 -10.87
C GLN A 51 -8.50 2.49 -12.17
N THR A 52 -8.66 1.28 -12.67
CA THR A 52 -9.45 1.01 -13.88
C THR A 52 -10.87 0.53 -13.56
N GLU A 53 -11.04 -0.25 -12.48
CA GLU A 53 -12.35 -0.76 -12.07
C GLU A 53 -12.69 -0.37 -10.62
N PRO A 54 -13.81 0.35 -10.38
CA PRO A 54 -14.20 0.76 -9.04
C PRO A 54 -14.63 -0.41 -8.16
N GLY A 55 -14.45 -0.26 -6.85
CA GLY A 55 -14.87 -1.23 -5.83
C GLY A 55 -13.70 -1.92 -5.12
N THR A 56 -13.94 -2.34 -3.87
CA THR A 56 -12.89 -2.86 -2.97
C THR A 56 -12.24 -4.15 -3.49
N GLY A 57 -13.04 -5.05 -4.08
CA GLY A 57 -12.51 -6.30 -4.62
C GLY A 57 -11.65 -6.09 -5.88
N ALA A 58 -12.09 -5.20 -6.77
CA ALA A 58 -11.39 -4.89 -8.01
C ALA A 58 -10.07 -4.15 -7.73
N SER A 59 -10.11 -3.05 -6.97
CA SER A 59 -8.90 -2.31 -6.56
C SER A 59 -7.87 -3.18 -5.84
N ARG A 60 -8.31 -4.09 -4.96
CA ARG A 60 -7.39 -5.01 -4.28
C ARG A 60 -6.69 -5.95 -5.26
N ARG A 61 -7.42 -6.50 -6.25
CA ARG A 61 -6.82 -7.33 -7.30
C ARG A 61 -5.83 -6.53 -8.15
N GLU A 62 -6.16 -5.28 -8.50
CA GLU A 62 -5.24 -4.38 -9.20
C GLU A 62 -3.94 -4.15 -8.40
N CYS A 63 -4.04 -3.90 -7.08
CA CYS A 63 -2.86 -3.75 -6.22
C CYS A 63 -1.99 -5.02 -6.19
N ILE A 64 -2.61 -6.19 -6.02
CA ILE A 64 -1.89 -7.47 -5.93
C ILE A 64 -1.21 -7.78 -7.25
N ASN A 65 -1.91 -7.62 -8.38
CA ASN A 65 -1.34 -7.85 -9.71
C ASN A 65 -0.17 -6.90 -9.98
N ALA A 66 -0.31 -5.61 -9.65
CA ALA A 66 0.78 -4.66 -9.77
C ALA A 66 2.00 -5.04 -8.91
N GLY A 67 1.77 -5.59 -7.72
CA GLY A 67 2.82 -6.15 -6.88
C GLY A 67 3.51 -7.36 -7.51
N LEU A 68 2.74 -8.31 -8.08
CA LEU A 68 3.25 -9.50 -8.75
C LEU A 68 4.14 -9.14 -9.96
N ASP A 69 3.76 -8.11 -10.73
CA ASP A 69 4.50 -7.65 -11.89
C ASP A 69 5.90 -7.09 -11.55
N THR A 70 6.16 -6.75 -10.28
CA THR A 70 7.49 -6.31 -9.84
C THR A 70 8.51 -7.44 -9.72
N GLY A 71 8.05 -8.70 -9.61
CA GLY A 71 8.90 -9.83 -9.27
C GLY A 71 9.42 -9.82 -7.82
N ALA A 72 8.81 -9.04 -6.92
CA ALA A 72 9.16 -9.04 -5.50
C ALA A 72 8.90 -10.42 -4.86
N GLU A 73 9.80 -10.84 -3.98
CA GLU A 73 9.69 -12.11 -3.24
C GLU A 73 8.50 -12.10 -2.25
N VAL A 74 8.13 -10.92 -1.73
CA VAL A 74 7.05 -10.75 -0.76
C VAL A 74 6.17 -9.57 -1.15
N ILE A 75 4.86 -9.81 -1.16
CA ILE A 75 3.85 -8.77 -1.35
C ILE A 75 3.13 -8.54 -0.01
N CYS A 76 3.19 -7.31 0.49
CA CYS A 76 2.40 -6.89 1.64
C CYS A 76 1.23 -6.02 1.18
N TRP A 77 0.00 -6.46 1.46
CA TRP A 77 -1.19 -5.65 1.25
C TRP A 77 -1.67 -5.05 2.57
N ILE A 78 -1.99 -3.75 2.54
CA ILE A 78 -2.34 -2.98 3.73
C ILE A 78 -3.24 -1.80 3.35
N GLU A 79 -4.30 -1.60 4.13
CA GLU A 79 -5.19 -0.45 3.98
C GLU A 79 -4.55 0.79 4.65
N PRO A 80 -4.71 2.01 4.09
CA PRO A 80 -4.10 3.22 4.64
C PRO A 80 -4.40 3.50 6.13
N GLU A 81 -5.60 3.18 6.61
CA GLU A 81 -6.00 3.33 8.02
C GLU A 81 -5.23 2.41 8.99
N LYS A 82 -4.48 1.43 8.46
CA LYS A 82 -3.66 0.50 9.22
C LYS A 82 -2.20 0.91 9.27
N VAL A 83 -1.85 2.17 9.01
CA VAL A 83 -0.44 2.67 8.98
C VAL A 83 0.42 2.23 10.17
N GLY A 84 -0.17 2.10 11.37
CA GLY A 84 0.54 1.58 12.55
C GLY A 84 1.08 0.14 12.39
N MET A 85 0.61 -0.60 11.38
CA MET A 85 1.10 -1.94 11.05
C MET A 85 2.36 -1.94 10.20
N VAL A 86 2.76 -0.82 9.60
CA VAL A 86 4.03 -0.72 8.83
C VAL A 86 5.22 -1.16 9.69
N ALA A 87 5.24 -0.72 10.96
CA ALA A 87 6.33 -1.00 11.88
C ALA A 87 6.48 -2.50 12.25
N VAL A 88 5.44 -3.30 12.00
CA VAL A 88 5.46 -4.75 12.29
C VAL A 88 5.48 -5.60 11.00
N LEU A 89 5.71 -5.01 9.83
CA LEU A 89 5.85 -5.78 8.59
C LEU A 89 7.12 -6.63 8.57
N ALA A 90 8.23 -6.15 9.15
CA ALA A 90 9.50 -6.88 9.17
C ALA A 90 9.38 -8.34 9.68
N PRO A 91 8.79 -8.62 10.86
CA PRO A 91 8.59 -10.00 11.29
C PRO A 91 7.63 -10.79 10.39
N CYS A 92 6.62 -10.16 9.79
CA CYS A 92 5.74 -10.85 8.83
C CYS A 92 6.47 -11.26 7.55
N ILE A 93 7.31 -10.37 7.01
CA ILE A 93 8.15 -10.63 5.83
C ILE A 93 9.13 -11.77 6.14
N ALA A 94 9.76 -11.76 7.31
CA ALA A 94 10.68 -12.83 7.72
C ALA A 94 10.02 -14.22 7.73
N MET A 95 8.74 -14.30 8.12
CA MET A 95 7.98 -15.55 8.07
C MET A 95 7.73 -16.00 6.63
N ILE A 96 7.39 -15.10 5.69
CA ILE A 96 7.27 -15.47 4.27
C ILE A 96 8.61 -16.01 3.74
N VAL A 97 9.72 -15.33 4.02
CA VAL A 97 11.07 -15.76 3.64
C VAL A 97 11.44 -17.12 4.26
N ALA A 98 10.93 -17.45 5.44
CA ALA A 98 11.12 -18.75 6.08
C ALA A 98 10.31 -19.90 5.46
N GLY A 99 9.50 -19.63 4.43
CA GLY A 99 8.75 -20.63 3.67
C GLY A 99 7.26 -20.70 4.00
N TYR A 100 6.70 -19.70 4.68
CA TYR A 100 5.24 -19.59 4.85
C TYR A 100 4.61 -18.92 3.63
N ASP A 101 3.48 -19.43 3.14
CA ASP A 101 2.81 -18.88 1.95
C ASP A 101 2.04 -17.58 2.23
N ILE A 102 1.39 -17.51 3.40
CA ILE A 102 0.52 -16.40 3.80
C ILE A 102 0.74 -16.10 5.28
N VAL A 103 0.95 -14.81 5.59
CA VAL A 103 1.06 -14.31 6.96
C VAL A 103 0.01 -13.23 7.17
N ILE A 104 -0.85 -13.42 8.17
CA ILE A 104 -1.86 -12.44 8.56
C ILE A 104 -1.48 -11.93 9.96
N PRO A 105 -1.05 -10.66 10.11
CA PRO A 105 -0.69 -10.12 11.41
C PRO A 105 -1.94 -10.02 12.30
N TRP A 106 -1.86 -10.59 13.51
CA TRP A 106 -2.86 -10.41 14.55
C TRP A 106 -2.46 -9.23 15.43
N ARG A 107 -3.37 -8.27 15.63
CA ARG A 107 -3.28 -7.26 16.69
C ARG A 107 -4.43 -7.45 17.69
N ASN A 108 -4.12 -7.83 18.94
CA ASN A 108 -5.12 -7.78 20.00
C ASN A 108 -5.34 -6.30 20.32
N LEU A 109 -6.59 -5.85 20.21
CA LEU A 109 -7.03 -4.52 20.63
C LEU A 109 -7.28 -4.53 22.14
#